data_AF-A0A8J3BDJ2-F1
#
_entry.id   AF-A0A8J3BDJ2-F1
#
_cell.length_a   1.000
_cell.length_b   1.000
_cell.length_c   1.000
_cell.angle_alpha   90.00
_cell.angle_beta   90.00
_cell.angle_gamma   90.00
#
_symmetry.space_group_name_H-M   'P 1'
#
loop_
_entity.id
_entity.type
_entity.pdbx_description
1 polymer ?
#
loop_
_entity_poly.entity_id
_entity_poly.type
_entity_poly.pdbx_seq_one_letter_code
_entity_poly.pdbx_strand_id
1 'polypeptide(L)'
;MSVLDSFDQWKQFLAQRVEQAQKMGMSTDAISNVAYYIGDYLANEVDPKNREERLLKELWEAGTEEEQKTLANLMVKMVSKP
;
A
#
# COMPACT_ATOMS: atom_id res chain seq x y z
N MET A 1 5.91 -14.20 -16.24
CA MET A 1 4.74 -13.48 -15.70
C MET A 1 5.00 -13.30 -14.23
N SER A 2 5.23 -12.05 -13.84
CA SER A 2 5.67 -11.65 -12.51
C SER A 2 4.46 -11.36 -11.64
N VAL A 3 4.58 -11.59 -10.33
CA VAL A 3 3.55 -11.38 -9.29
C VAL A 3 3.15 -9.89 -9.12
N LEU A 4 3.62 -9.02 -10.02
CA LEU A 4 3.38 -7.57 -10.06
C LEU A 4 2.66 -7.13 -11.35
N ASP A 5 2.15 -8.07 -12.15
CA ASP A 5 1.52 -7.72 -13.43
C ASP A 5 0.01 -7.35 -13.26
N SER A 6 -0.54 -7.43 -12.04
CA SER A 6 -1.94 -7.07 -11.74
C SER A 6 -2.07 -6.35 -10.39
N PHE A 7 -2.82 -5.25 -10.40
CA PHE A 7 -3.21 -4.51 -9.20
C PHE A 7 -3.89 -5.39 -8.12
N ASP A 8 -4.57 -6.47 -8.53
CA ASP A 8 -5.16 -7.43 -7.59
C ASP A 8 -4.11 -8.22 -6.80
N GLN A 9 -2.97 -8.57 -7.43
CA GLN A 9 -1.88 -9.25 -6.74
C GLN A 9 -1.21 -8.31 -5.73
N TRP A 10 -1.05 -7.04 -6.08
CA TRP A 10 -0.58 -6.02 -5.15
C TRP A 10 -1.53 -5.87 -3.94
N LYS A 11 -2.86 -5.81 -4.17
CA LYS A 11 -3.84 -5.77 -3.07
C LYS A 11 -3.77 -7.01 -2.18
N GLN A 12 -3.64 -8.20 -2.77
CA GLN A 12 -3.47 -9.44 -2.00
C GLN A 12 -2.20 -9.44 -1.16
N PHE A 13 -1.08 -8.97 -1.72
CA PHE A 13 0.18 -8.83 -0.99
C PHE A 13 0.02 -7.89 0.21
N LEU A 14 -0.55 -6.70 -0.01
CA LEU A 14 -0.80 -5.74 1.08
C LEU A 14 -1.73 -6.34 2.14
N ALA A 15 -2.82 -7.00 1.73
CA ALA A 15 -3.76 -7.67 2.64
C ALA A 15 -3.06 -8.70 3.54
N GLN A 16 -2.23 -9.58 2.96
CA GLN A 16 -1.48 -10.59 3.70
C GLN A 16 -0.51 -9.98 4.71
N ARG A 17 0.20 -8.90 4.33
CA ARG A 17 1.13 -8.21 5.23
C ARG A 17 0.40 -7.54 6.39
N VAL A 18 -0.74 -6.90 6.12
CA VAL A 18 -1.59 -6.29 7.15
C VAL A 18 -2.16 -7.35 8.09
N GLU A 19 -2.69 -8.45 7.56
CA GLU A 19 -3.25 -9.55 8.36
C GLU A 19 -2.16 -10.19 9.24
N GLN A 20 -0.95 -10.39 8.71
CA GLN A 20 0.18 -10.91 9.47
C GLN A 20 0.56 -9.97 10.61
N ALA A 21 0.65 -8.66 10.35
CA ALA A 21 0.94 -7.65 11.36
C ALA A 21 -0.12 -7.65 12.49
N GLN A 22 -1.41 -7.76 12.14
CA GLN A 22 -2.51 -7.86 13.09
C GLN A 22 -2.40 -9.13 13.96
N LYS A 23 -2.11 -10.29 13.34
CA LYS A 23 -1.94 -11.57 14.07
C LYS A 23 -0.77 -11.55 15.04
N MET A 24 0.28 -10.77 14.74
CA MET A 24 1.42 -10.57 15.64
C MET A 24 1.14 -9.57 16.78
N GLY A 25 -0.07 -9.02 16.87
CA GLY A 25 -0.45 -8.06 17.91
C GLY A 25 0.18 -6.67 17.72
N MET A 26 0.62 -6.34 16.50
CA MET A 26 1.18 -5.01 16.20
C MET A 26 0.11 -3.94 16.37
N SER A 27 0.49 -2.80 16.95
CA SER A 27 -0.42 -1.66 17.10
C SER A 27 -0.83 -1.10 15.74
N THR A 28 -1.97 -0.41 15.70
CA THR A 28 -2.48 0.25 14.50
C THR A 28 -1.46 1.25 13.91
N ASP A 29 -0.66 1.90 14.75
CA ASP A 29 0.42 2.80 14.31
C ASP A 29 1.53 2.04 13.57
N ALA A 30 1.87 0.83 14.04
CA ALA A 30 2.87 0.01 13.38
C ALA A 30 2.36 -0.54 12.03
N ILE A 31 1.06 -0.84 11.92
CA ILE A 31 0.41 -1.20 10.64
C ILE A 31 0.41 -0.01 9.67
N SER A 32 0.14 1.19 10.18
CA SER A 32 0.17 2.44 9.39
C SER A 32 1.58 2.73 8.87
N ASN A 33 2.61 2.48 9.68
CA ASN A 33 4.00 2.59 9.24
C ASN A 33 4.34 1.56 8.15
N VAL A 34 3.89 0.31 8.28
CA VAL A 34 4.06 -0.71 7.24
C VAL A 34 3.41 -0.26 5.92
N ALA A 35 2.21 0.33 5.99
CA ALA A 35 1.52 0.86 4.83
C ALA A 35 2.25 2.06 4.19
N TYR A 36 2.84 2.93 5.00
CA TYR A 36 3.67 4.03 4.54
C TYR A 36 4.90 3.52 3.79
N TYR A 37 5.61 2.53 4.33
CA TYR A 37 6.74 1.89 3.64
C TYR A 37 6.32 1.20 2.33
N ILE A 38 5.10 0.64 2.27
CA ILE A 38 4.58 0.04 1.03
C ILE A 38 4.22 1.12 0.00
N GLY A 39 3.69 2.27 0.43
CA GLY A 39 3.46 3.43 -0.44
C GLY A 39 4.76 4.02 -0.99
N ASP A 40 5.78 4.14 -0.13
CA ASP A 40 7.11 4.60 -0.53
C ASP A 40 7.80 3.63 -1.50
N TYR A 41 7.66 2.32 -1.25
CA TYR A 41 8.13 1.28 -2.18
C TYR A 41 7.41 1.35 -3.54
N LEU A 42 6.10 1.58 -3.55
CA LEU A 42 5.34 1.78 -4.79
C LEU A 42 5.80 3.01 -5.58
N ALA A 43 6.08 4.12 -4.89
CA ALA A 43 6.51 5.34 -5.53
C ALA A 43 7.91 5.21 -6.14
N ASN A 44 8.84 4.58 -5.41
CA ASN A 44 10.26 4.57 -5.76
C ASN A 44 10.72 3.34 -6.54
N GLU A 45 10.17 2.15 -6.28
CA GLU A 45 10.74 0.87 -6.75
C GLU A 45 9.89 0.16 -7.81
N VAL A 46 8.64 0.58 -8.01
CA VAL A 46 7.75 -0.02 -9.01
C VAL A 46 7.67 0.91 -10.22
N ASP A 47 8.23 0.46 -11.35
CA ASP A 47 7.86 1.02 -12.65
C ASP A 47 6.39 0.63 -12.90
N PRO A 48 5.44 1.60 -12.90
CA PRO A 48 4.02 1.27 -12.89
C PRO A 48 3.64 0.50 -14.15
N LYS A 49 3.28 -0.76 -13.97
CA LYS A 49 2.97 -1.70 -15.06
C LYS A 49 1.52 -1.62 -15.51
N ASN A 50 0.66 -1.02 -14.68
CA ASN A 50 -0.76 -0.80 -14.96
C ASN A 50 -1.20 0.63 -14.57
N ARG A 51 -2.45 0.96 -14.89
CA ARG A 51 -2.99 2.33 -14.72
C ARG A 51 -3.25 2.65 -13.25
N GLU A 52 -3.59 1.64 -12.45
CA GLU A 52 -3.91 1.76 -11.03
C GLU A 52 -2.67 2.08 -10.21
N GLU A 53 -1.55 1.38 -10.46
CA GLU A 53 -0.25 1.69 -9.87
C GLU A 53 0.24 3.08 -10.25
N ARG A 54 0.05 3.47 -11.53
CA ARG A 54 0.40 4.82 -12.00
C ARG A 54 -0.41 5.89 -11.26
N LEU A 55 -1.70 5.69 -11.11
CA LEU A 55 -2.57 6.62 -10.37
C LEU A 55 -2.13 6.75 -8.91
N LEU A 56 -1.83 5.64 -8.24
CA LEU A 56 -1.38 5.68 -6.84
C LEU A 56 -0.04 6.42 -6.70
N LYS A 57 0.89 6.21 -7.64
CA LYS A 57 2.16 6.94 -7.67
C LYS A 57 1.96 8.44 -7.87
N GLU A 58 1.14 8.85 -8.84
CA GLU A 58 0.85 10.26 -9.10
C GLU A 58 0.18 10.94 -7.90
N LEU A 59 -0.76 10.26 -7.22
CA LEU A 59 -1.37 10.75 -5.98
C LEU A 59 -0.36 10.87 -4.83
N TRP A 60 0.55 9.91 -4.72
CA TRP A 60 1.60 9.91 -3.69
C TRP A 60 2.60 11.05 -3.88
N GLU A 61 3.07 11.27 -5.11
CA GLU A 61 4.01 12.33 -5.47
C GLU A 61 3.40 13.73 -5.35
N ALA A 62 2.08 13.87 -5.56
CA ALA A 62 1.39 15.15 -5.43
C ALA A 62 1.08 15.54 -3.97
N GLY A 63 1.04 14.56 -3.06
CA GLY A 63 0.64 14.75 -1.66
C GLY A 63 1.78 15.19 -0.74
N THR A 64 1.43 15.93 0.31
CA THR A 64 2.29 16.17 1.49
C THR A 64 2.50 14.89 2.30
N GLU A 65 3.44 14.89 3.25
CA GLU A 65 3.70 13.73 4.12
C GLU A 65 2.43 13.29 4.89
N GLU A 66 1.59 14.24 5.32
CA GLU A 66 0.32 13.94 6.00
C GLU A 66 -0.70 13.28 5.06
N GLU A 67 -0.78 13.74 3.81
CA GLU A 67 -1.65 13.17 2.80
C GLU A 67 -1.17 11.79 2.34
N GLN A 68 0.15 11.57 2.27
CA GLN A 68 0.75 10.26 2.00
C GLN A 68 0.41 9.25 3.11
N LYS A 69 0.52 9.65 4.39
CA LYS A 69 0.06 8.82 5.53
C LYS A 69 -1.44 8.52 5.44
N THR A 70 -2.24 9.50 5.03
CA THR A 70 -3.68 9.33 4.82
C THR A 70 -3.96 8.33 3.69
N LEU A 71 -3.27 8.45 2.56
CA LEU A 71 -3.38 7.53 1.42
C LEU A 71 -2.98 6.10 1.83
N ALA A 72 -1.87 5.94 2.55
CA ALA A 72 -1.44 4.65 3.11
C ALA A 72 -2.52 4.02 4.00
N ASN A 73 -3.13 4.80 4.88
CA ASN A 73 -4.21 4.34 5.75
C ASN A 73 -5.47 3.92 4.97
N LEU A 74 -5.81 4.65 3.90
CA LEU A 74 -6.93 4.29 3.02
C LEU A 74 -6.65 2.99 2.27
N MET A 75 -5.41 2.78 1.80
CA MET A 75 -5.01 1.53 1.13
C MET A 75 -5.13 0.32 2.06
N VAL A 76 -4.69 0.44 3.32
CA VAL A 76 -4.90 -0.61 4.34
C VAL A 76 -6.38 -0.91 4.53
N LYS A 77 -7.19 0.12 4.77
CA LYS A 77 -8.63 -0.05 4.95
C LYS A 77 -9.30 -0.67 3.73
N MET A 78 -8.84 -0.35 2.52
CA MET A 78 -9.36 -0.90 1.27
C MET A 78 -9.16 -2.42 1.20
N VAL A 79 -7.98 -2.91 1.59
CA VAL A 79 -7.65 -4.34 1.51
C VAL A 79 -8.06 -5.15 2.75
N SER A 80 -8.35 -4.48 3.87
CA SER A 80 -8.88 -5.10 5.09
C SER A 80 -10.40 -5.16 5.14
N LYS A 81 -11.11 -4.59 4.16
CA LYS A 81 -12.57 -4.76 4.05
C LYS A 81 -12.88 -6.19 3.57
N PRO A 82 -13.90 -6.85 4.15
CA PRO A 82 -14.36 -8.17 3.72
C PRO A 82 -14.92 -8.16 2.31
#